data_AF-A0A933WH07-F1
#
_entry.id   AF-A0A933WH07-F1
#
_cell.length_a   1.000
_cell.length_b   1.000
_cell.length_c   1.000
_cell.angle_alpha   90.00
_cell.angle_beta   90.00
_cell.angle_gamma   90.00
#
_symmetry.space_group_name_H-M   'P 1'
#
loop_
_entity.id
_entity.type
_entity.pdbx_description
1 polymer ?
#
loop_
_entity_poly.entity_id
_entity_poly.type
_entity_poly.pdbx_seq_one_letter_code
_entity_poly.pdbx_strand_id
1 'polypeptide(L)'
;MATDLEKEKKKNLKLAIGVAAIGIFFSAGLYIIMFALMFLRPGLVFSFMPFPALSKSIAGINNRLYVISKEIDFSGLSFENKKEPKEKFMLSILDDKNPGSREIKPFHSFTNDSNKIYFLSEGFFRTFDGVEWAETKTDAAGKRPEGVISPDGLFVLSGIKNNPALNLIKDSGISSIPLPEEYLEDKNKKCSTQMLWFQSKLYLFWPSDNDFYWTSYDGKAWSRTESFAQHGPIKAIADDKRIYLFYEQHSEQMPSIYFTAYEDGSWSEPKALNIQGLFIDWAPLIHQGKLHLFVRSFSSENLYRIENKNAVNPLRVGSSFFGKGFFWKIIQLIILSSLVFLFFIYLLSVFIRKFKLRAWQANSTEYEFASLFRRFIAKVIDTIIIMIPPAIVTAWFLFSQDFWTNPFKLCAIGIFAFIYLILGNFLYHSLLEGLYGKTPGKKICGIVVLKDDFSKCGLLAGFLRNVMRIADNFFYYLVGIISMAGTLKWQRLGDIVAETVVVREKKT
;
A
#
# COMPACT_ATOMS: atom_id res chain seq x y z
N MET A 1 40.94 -29.11 -39.17
CA MET A 1 40.65 -28.36 -37.92
C MET A 1 39.83 -27.09 -38.18
N ALA A 2 40.20 -26.22 -39.13
CA ALA A 2 39.47 -24.97 -39.41
C ALA A 2 38.03 -25.17 -39.95
N THR A 3 37.83 -26.11 -40.88
CA THR A 3 36.52 -26.46 -41.46
C THR A 3 35.54 -27.05 -40.44
N ASP A 4 36.05 -27.79 -39.46
CA ASP A 4 35.26 -28.36 -38.36
C ASP A 4 34.85 -27.29 -37.35
N LEU A 5 35.74 -26.32 -37.10
CA LEU A 5 35.45 -25.16 -36.23
C LEU A 5 34.36 -24.25 -36.83
N GLU A 6 34.41 -24.00 -38.13
CA GLU A 6 33.42 -23.17 -38.83
C GLU A 6 32.04 -23.84 -38.86
N LYS A 7 32.00 -25.16 -39.05
CA LYS A 7 30.78 -25.97 -38.95
C LYS A 7 30.16 -25.88 -37.55
N GLU A 8 30.98 -25.98 -36.50
CA GLU A 8 30.49 -25.88 -35.12
C GLU A 8 30.03 -24.45 -34.76
N LYS A 9 30.70 -23.41 -35.28
CA LYS A 9 30.21 -22.02 -35.17
C LYS A 9 28.82 -21.85 -35.78
N LYS A 10 28.60 -22.36 -36.99
CA LYS A 10 27.29 -22.28 -37.68
C LYS A 10 26.20 -23.03 -36.92
N LYS A 11 26.54 -24.18 -36.32
CA LYS A 11 25.64 -24.97 -35.47
C LYS A 11 25.27 -24.22 -34.18
N ASN A 12 26.23 -23.60 -33.50
CA ASN A 12 25.98 -22.79 -32.30
C ASN A 12 25.14 -21.55 -32.60
N LEU A 13 25.34 -20.91 -33.76
CA LEU A 13 24.50 -19.80 -34.19
C LEU A 13 23.03 -20.21 -34.34
N LYS A 14 22.76 -21.36 -35.00
CA LYS A 14 21.40 -21.90 -35.11
C LYS A 14 20.80 -22.23 -33.74
N LEU A 15 21.61 -22.80 -32.84
CA LEU A 15 21.20 -23.07 -31.46
C LEU A 15 20.84 -21.79 -30.71
N ALA A 16 21.63 -20.73 -30.85
CA ALA A 16 21.38 -19.43 -30.22
C ALA A 16 20.06 -18.81 -30.68
N ILE A 17 19.75 -18.88 -31.98
CA ILE A 17 18.47 -18.41 -32.54
C ILE A 17 17.29 -19.19 -31.94
N GLY A 18 17.40 -20.53 -31.86
CA GLY A 18 16.36 -21.36 -31.25
C GLY A 18 16.15 -21.06 -29.76
N VAL A 19 17.24 -20.89 -29.01
CA VAL A 19 17.21 -20.50 -27.59
C VAL A 19 16.59 -19.11 -27.41
N ALA A 20 16.92 -18.16 -28.28
CA ALA A 20 16.34 -16.82 -28.28
C ALA A 20 14.82 -16.88 -28.49
N ALA A 21 14.35 -17.62 -29.50
CA ALA A 21 12.93 -17.77 -29.78
C ALA A 21 12.16 -18.36 -28.59
N ILE A 22 12.68 -19.45 -27.99
CA ILE A 22 12.06 -20.10 -26.82
C ILE A 22 12.04 -19.15 -25.62
N GLY A 23 13.13 -18.44 -25.35
CA GLY A 23 13.25 -17.53 -24.22
C GLY A 23 12.39 -16.27 -24.36
N ILE A 24 12.29 -15.70 -25.56
CA ILE A 24 11.38 -14.57 -25.84
C ILE A 24 9.94 -15.03 -25.64
N PHE A 25 9.55 -16.19 -26.18
CA PHE A 25 8.19 -16.71 -26.02
C PHE A 25 7.86 -16.96 -24.55
N PHE A 26 8.78 -17.55 -23.77
CA PHE A 26 8.57 -17.80 -22.35
C PHE A 26 8.46 -16.49 -21.54
N SER A 27 9.39 -15.55 -21.73
CA SER A 27 9.41 -14.28 -21.01
C SER A 27 8.20 -13.41 -21.38
N ALA A 28 7.94 -13.21 -22.68
CA ALA A 28 6.79 -12.46 -23.16
C ALA A 28 5.46 -13.14 -22.79
N GLY A 29 5.38 -14.47 -22.88
CA GLY A 29 4.17 -15.23 -22.54
C GLY A 29 3.73 -15.00 -21.10
N LEU A 30 4.65 -15.01 -20.13
CA LEU A 30 4.30 -14.73 -18.73
C LEU A 30 3.76 -13.30 -18.55
N TYR A 31 4.40 -12.30 -19.16
CA TYR A 31 3.95 -10.92 -19.10
C TYR A 31 2.60 -10.72 -19.80
N ILE A 32 2.41 -11.32 -20.98
CA ILE A 32 1.18 -11.25 -21.76
C ILE A 32 0.05 -11.91 -20.98
N ILE A 33 0.28 -13.07 -20.36
CA ILE A 33 -0.74 -13.74 -19.52
C ILE A 33 -1.10 -12.87 -18.33
N MET A 34 -0.11 -12.33 -17.60
CA MET A 34 -0.37 -11.48 -16.45
C MET A 34 -1.10 -10.20 -16.84
N PHE A 35 -0.68 -9.54 -17.93
CA PHE A 35 -1.31 -8.34 -18.46
C PHE A 35 -2.74 -8.63 -18.96
N ALA A 36 -2.93 -9.71 -19.72
CA ALA A 36 -4.24 -10.15 -20.17
C ALA A 36 -5.15 -10.47 -18.97
N LEU A 37 -4.64 -11.09 -17.91
CA LEU A 37 -5.41 -11.32 -16.68
C LEU A 37 -5.82 -10.00 -16.01
N MET A 38 -4.91 -9.02 -15.93
CA MET A 38 -5.22 -7.71 -15.35
C MET A 38 -6.28 -6.94 -16.15
N PHE A 39 -6.29 -7.06 -17.48
CA PHE A 39 -7.27 -6.38 -18.32
C PHE A 39 -8.60 -7.14 -18.46
N LEU A 40 -8.53 -8.45 -18.72
CA LEU A 40 -9.71 -9.27 -19.02
C LEU A 40 -10.46 -9.67 -17.74
N ARG A 41 -9.73 -9.98 -16.66
CA ARG A 41 -10.29 -10.45 -15.38
C ARG A 41 -9.54 -9.88 -14.16
N PRO A 42 -9.53 -8.54 -13.99
CA PRO A 42 -8.89 -7.90 -12.84
C PRO A 42 -9.38 -8.45 -11.50
N GLY A 43 -10.65 -8.87 -11.41
CA GLY A 43 -11.22 -9.43 -10.19
C GLY A 43 -10.51 -10.69 -9.68
N LEU A 44 -9.92 -11.52 -10.56
CA LEU A 44 -9.11 -12.66 -10.14
C LEU A 44 -7.83 -12.21 -9.42
N VAL A 45 -7.21 -11.14 -9.88
CA VAL A 45 -6.01 -10.56 -9.24
C VAL A 45 -6.37 -10.06 -7.84
N PHE A 46 -7.48 -9.34 -7.72
CA PHE A 46 -7.98 -8.84 -6.43
C PHE A 46 -8.57 -9.93 -5.53
N SER A 47 -9.03 -11.06 -6.06
CA SER A 47 -9.38 -12.21 -5.20
C SER A 47 -8.13 -12.82 -4.54
N PHE A 48 -7.00 -12.80 -5.24
CA PHE A 48 -5.74 -13.27 -4.68
C PHE A 48 -5.20 -12.26 -3.66
N MET A 49 -5.26 -10.96 -3.96
CA MET A 49 -4.89 -9.87 -3.06
C MET A 49 -6.11 -8.96 -2.78
N PRO A 50 -6.98 -9.33 -1.83
CA PRO A 50 -8.16 -8.53 -1.53
C PRO A 50 -7.76 -7.18 -0.95
N PHE A 51 -8.53 -6.16 -1.32
CA PHE A 51 -8.36 -4.83 -0.75
C PHE A 51 -8.77 -4.86 0.72
N PRO A 52 -7.99 -4.24 1.63
CA PRO A 52 -8.35 -4.22 3.05
C PRO A 52 -9.70 -3.51 3.27
N ALA A 53 -10.49 -3.98 4.23
CA ALA A 53 -11.58 -3.19 4.77
C ALA A 53 -10.99 -1.97 5.49
N LEU A 54 -11.38 -0.77 5.09
CA LEU A 54 -10.87 0.48 5.65
C LEU A 54 -11.88 1.06 6.63
N SER A 55 -11.48 1.28 7.88
CA SER A 55 -12.34 1.93 8.87
C SER A 55 -12.59 3.37 8.45
N LYS A 56 -13.85 3.77 8.32
CA LYS A 56 -14.26 5.13 7.99
C LYS A 56 -14.43 6.00 9.23
N SER A 57 -15.10 5.47 10.26
CA SER A 57 -15.38 6.20 11.49
C SER A 57 -15.77 5.27 12.63
N ILE A 58 -15.96 5.83 13.82
CA ILE A 58 -16.36 5.12 15.04
C ILE A 58 -17.55 5.85 15.65
N ALA A 59 -18.53 5.09 16.13
CA ALA A 59 -19.69 5.59 16.85
C ALA A 59 -19.76 4.96 18.24
N GLY A 60 -20.22 5.70 19.25
CA GLY A 60 -20.37 5.19 20.62
C GLY A 60 -21.84 5.16 21.04
N ILE A 61 -22.39 3.99 21.34
CA ILE A 61 -23.75 3.84 21.88
C ILE A 61 -23.75 2.82 23.02
N ASN A 62 -24.63 2.97 24.02
CA ASN A 62 -24.85 2.00 25.10
C ASN A 62 -23.56 1.48 25.73
N ASN A 63 -22.62 2.40 25.99
CA ASN A 63 -21.31 2.09 26.57
C ASN A 63 -20.40 1.18 25.73
N ARG A 64 -20.68 1.04 24.44
CA ARG A 64 -19.92 0.26 23.46
C ARG A 64 -19.47 1.13 22.30
N LEU A 65 -18.32 0.80 21.73
CA LEU A 65 -17.79 1.42 20.53
C LEU A 65 -18.03 0.53 19.32
N TYR A 66 -18.57 1.12 18.26
CA TYR A 66 -18.84 0.49 16.99
C TYR A 66 -17.95 1.12 15.92
N VAL A 67 -17.21 0.28 15.20
CA VAL A 67 -16.37 0.65 14.06
C VAL A 67 -17.19 0.45 12.80
N ILE A 68 -17.26 1.51 12.00
CA ILE A 68 -17.86 1.50 10.67
C ILE A 68 -16.72 1.39 9.67
N SER A 69 -16.63 0.29 8.96
CA SER A 69 -15.64 0.08 7.90
C SER A 69 -16.29 -0.06 6.53
N LYS A 70 -15.52 0.28 5.49
CA LYS A 70 -15.91 0.14 4.10
C LYS A 70 -14.94 -0.84 3.43
N GLU A 71 -15.49 -1.92 2.90
CA GLU A 71 -14.79 -2.87 2.06
C GLU A 71 -15.20 -2.64 0.61
N ILE A 72 -14.22 -2.69 -0.29
CA ILE A 72 -14.46 -2.59 -1.73
C ILE A 72 -14.14 -3.95 -2.35
N ASP A 73 -15.17 -4.62 -2.83
CA ASP A 73 -15.06 -5.93 -3.44
C ASP A 73 -14.86 -5.79 -4.95
N PHE A 74 -13.63 -6.06 -5.36
CA PHE A 74 -13.22 -6.04 -6.76
C PHE A 74 -13.32 -7.43 -7.43
N SER A 75 -13.66 -8.49 -6.70
CA SER A 75 -13.55 -9.88 -7.18
C SER A 75 -14.43 -10.19 -8.40
N GLY A 76 -15.57 -9.51 -8.52
CA GLY A 76 -16.51 -9.67 -9.63
C GLY A 76 -16.19 -8.88 -10.90
N LEU A 77 -15.08 -8.13 -10.93
CA LEU A 77 -14.72 -7.29 -12.07
C LEU A 77 -14.13 -8.11 -13.22
N SER A 78 -14.72 -7.92 -14.40
CA SER A 78 -14.20 -8.43 -15.67
C SER A 78 -14.36 -7.38 -16.76
N PHE A 79 -13.63 -7.51 -17.85
CA PHE A 79 -13.75 -6.61 -18.99
C PHE A 79 -15.16 -6.56 -19.58
N GLU A 80 -15.84 -7.72 -19.61
CA GLU A 80 -17.23 -7.83 -20.07
C GLU A 80 -18.24 -7.25 -19.06
N ASN A 81 -17.90 -7.25 -17.78
CA ASN A 81 -18.77 -6.79 -16.70
C ASN A 81 -18.30 -5.44 -16.16
N LYS A 82 -18.70 -4.35 -16.82
CA LYS A 82 -18.44 -2.96 -16.41
C LYS A 82 -19.20 -2.52 -15.15
N LYS A 83 -19.66 -3.44 -14.31
CA LYS A 83 -20.33 -3.09 -13.04
C LYS A 83 -19.32 -2.40 -12.12
N GLU A 84 -19.78 -1.37 -11.44
CA GLU A 84 -19.00 -0.69 -10.41
C GLU A 84 -18.59 -1.70 -9.32
N PRO A 85 -17.40 -1.52 -8.70
CA PRO A 85 -16.99 -2.34 -7.56
C PRO A 85 -18.06 -2.31 -6.48
N LYS A 86 -18.36 -3.46 -5.87
CA LYS A 86 -19.38 -3.52 -4.82
C LYS A 86 -18.80 -2.94 -3.54
N GLU A 87 -19.43 -1.88 -3.03
CA GLU A 87 -19.12 -1.32 -1.72
C GLU A 87 -19.92 -2.05 -0.65
N LYS A 88 -19.22 -2.62 0.33
CA LYS A 88 -19.83 -3.24 1.52
C LYS A 88 -19.47 -2.38 2.72
N PHE A 89 -20.48 -1.93 3.45
CA PHE A 89 -20.29 -1.27 4.72
C PHE A 89 -20.43 -2.31 5.82
N MET A 90 -19.50 -2.33 6.77
CA MET A 90 -19.51 -3.27 7.89
C MET A 90 -19.58 -2.49 9.19
N LEU A 91 -20.36 -3.01 10.13
CA LEU A 91 -20.45 -2.52 11.50
C LEU A 91 -19.89 -3.60 12.43
N SER A 92 -18.85 -3.28 13.18
CA SER A 92 -18.20 -4.20 14.13
C SER A 92 -18.04 -3.57 15.51
N ILE A 93 -18.19 -4.37 16.56
CA ILE A 93 -17.96 -3.92 17.94
C ILE A 93 -16.44 -3.93 18.21
N LEU A 94 -15.94 -2.87 18.84
CA LEU A 94 -14.51 -2.73 19.18
C LEU A 94 -14.11 -3.61 20.38
N ASP A 95 -15.05 -3.92 21.28
CA ASP A 95 -14.83 -4.73 22.47
C ASP A 95 -14.87 -6.25 22.19
N ASP A 96 -13.70 -6.85 22.38
CA ASP A 96 -13.37 -8.25 22.65
C ASP A 96 -13.40 -9.30 21.51
N LYS A 97 -12.20 -9.84 21.26
CA LYS A 97 -11.75 -11.17 20.75
C LYS A 97 -12.48 -11.91 19.62
N ASN A 98 -13.63 -11.44 19.11
CA ASN A 98 -14.23 -11.88 17.86
C ASN A 98 -15.23 -10.81 17.37
N PRO A 99 -14.83 -9.91 16.46
CA PRO A 99 -15.74 -8.91 15.92
C PRO A 99 -16.75 -9.64 15.04
N GLY A 100 -17.97 -9.85 15.54
CA GLY A 100 -19.11 -10.17 14.71
C GLY A 100 -19.42 -8.97 13.82
N SER A 101 -18.72 -8.82 12.70
CA SER A 101 -18.97 -7.77 11.74
C SER A 101 -20.27 -8.06 11.01
N ARG A 102 -21.20 -7.10 11.00
CA ARG A 102 -22.46 -7.20 10.27
C ARG A 102 -22.41 -6.27 9.06
N GLU A 103 -22.79 -6.79 7.89
CA GLU A 103 -22.96 -5.95 6.71
C GLU A 103 -24.16 -5.01 6.93
N ILE A 104 -23.94 -3.72 6.72
CA ILE A 104 -24.97 -2.68 6.78
C ILE A 104 -25.20 -2.11 5.39
N LYS A 105 -26.42 -1.63 5.16
CA LYS A 105 -26.77 -0.98 3.90
C LYS A 105 -25.98 0.31 3.72
N PRO A 106 -25.67 0.73 2.48
CA PRO A 106 -25.00 2.00 2.20
C PRO A 106 -25.74 3.19 2.80
N PHE A 107 -24.98 4.21 3.18
CA PHE A 107 -25.45 5.47 3.72
C PHE A 107 -24.51 6.62 3.31
N HIS A 108 -24.98 7.86 3.40
CA HIS A 108 -24.20 9.04 3.05
C HIS A 108 -23.42 9.57 4.25
N SER A 109 -24.13 9.82 5.35
CA SER A 109 -23.59 10.31 6.62
C SER A 109 -24.24 9.56 7.78
N PHE A 110 -23.68 9.72 8.97
CA PHE A 110 -24.28 9.19 10.18
C PHE A 110 -24.04 10.15 11.35
N THR A 111 -24.92 10.05 12.34
CA THR A 111 -24.80 10.73 13.63
C THR A 111 -25.27 9.78 14.73
N ASN A 112 -24.95 10.04 15.99
CA ASN A 112 -25.37 9.17 17.08
C ASN A 112 -25.64 9.97 18.36
N ASP A 113 -26.60 9.48 19.14
CA ASP A 113 -26.78 9.88 20.53
C ASP A 113 -26.17 8.81 21.45
N SER A 114 -26.49 8.82 22.74
CA SER A 114 -25.99 7.83 23.69
C SER A 114 -26.56 6.42 23.46
N ASN A 115 -27.66 6.29 22.74
CA ASN A 115 -28.49 5.08 22.66
C ASN A 115 -28.58 4.51 21.24
N LYS A 116 -28.58 5.36 20.20
CA LYS A 116 -28.87 5.02 18.80
C LYS A 116 -27.89 5.69 17.83
N ILE A 117 -27.57 4.98 16.75
CA ILE A 117 -26.88 5.50 15.57
C ILE A 117 -27.91 5.73 14.46
N TYR A 118 -27.86 6.91 13.85
CA TYR A 118 -28.72 7.35 12.75
C TYR A 118 -27.89 7.38 11.48
N PHE A 119 -28.24 6.53 10.52
CA PHE A 119 -27.62 6.47 9.20
C PHE A 119 -28.52 7.17 8.18
N LEU A 120 -28.03 8.25 7.58
CA LEU A 120 -28.79 9.10 6.69
C LEU A 120 -28.53 8.75 5.22
N SER A 121 -29.59 8.75 4.42
CA SER A 121 -29.57 8.50 2.98
C SER A 121 -30.62 9.35 2.28
N GLU A 122 -30.53 9.46 0.95
CA GLU A 122 -31.55 10.19 0.19
C GLU A 122 -32.92 9.48 0.31
N GLY A 123 -33.91 10.19 0.83
CA GLY A 123 -35.29 9.76 1.01
C GLY A 123 -35.60 8.95 2.28
N PHE A 124 -34.60 8.63 3.11
CA PHE A 124 -34.82 7.87 4.36
C PHE A 124 -33.65 7.97 5.32
N PHE A 125 -33.89 7.63 6.59
CA PHE A 125 -32.83 7.34 7.55
C PHE A 125 -33.10 6.02 8.28
N ARG A 126 -32.03 5.41 8.79
CA ARG A 126 -32.10 4.18 9.59
C ARG A 126 -31.55 4.42 10.98
N THR A 127 -32.19 3.85 11.98
CA THR A 127 -31.70 3.89 13.36
C THR A 127 -31.28 2.51 13.82
N PHE A 128 -30.17 2.44 14.54
CA PHE A 128 -29.67 1.22 15.16
C PHE A 128 -29.42 1.46 16.66
N ASP A 129 -30.07 0.69 17.52
CA ASP A 129 -29.95 0.82 18.99
C ASP A 129 -28.93 -0.15 19.62
N GLY A 130 -28.20 -0.89 18.80
CA GLY A 130 -27.29 -1.95 19.24
C GLY A 130 -27.85 -3.36 19.05
N VAL A 131 -29.16 -3.50 18.88
CA VAL A 131 -29.87 -4.78 18.72
C VAL A 131 -30.74 -4.77 17.46
N GLU A 132 -31.66 -3.80 17.36
CA GLU A 132 -32.67 -3.69 16.33
C GLU A 132 -32.39 -2.55 15.34
N TRP A 133 -32.95 -2.69 14.15
CA TRP A 133 -32.91 -1.68 13.10
C TRP A 133 -34.31 -1.18 12.80
N ALA A 134 -34.47 0.13 12.71
CA ALA A 134 -35.67 0.75 12.16
C ALA A 134 -35.32 1.61 10.95
N GLU A 135 -36.21 1.68 9.96
CA GLU A 135 -36.07 2.51 8.77
C GLU A 135 -37.26 3.46 8.68
N THR A 136 -36.99 4.74 8.55
CA THR A 136 -37.99 5.81 8.44
C THR A 136 -37.80 6.52 7.11
N LYS A 137 -38.82 6.46 6.25
CA LYS A 137 -38.85 7.21 4.99
C LYS A 137 -39.20 8.67 5.26
N THR A 138 -38.53 9.58 4.59
CA THR A 138 -38.75 11.02 4.76
C THR A 138 -38.22 11.82 3.58
N ASP A 139 -39.00 12.79 3.13
CA ASP A 139 -38.58 13.73 2.08
C ASP A 139 -37.63 14.82 2.62
N ALA A 140 -37.51 14.95 3.95
CA ALA A 140 -36.59 15.90 4.58
C ALA A 140 -35.11 15.57 4.33
N ALA A 141 -34.80 14.30 4.10
CA ALA A 141 -33.47 13.82 3.76
C ALA A 141 -33.30 13.83 2.23
N GLY A 142 -32.89 14.97 1.68
CA GLY A 142 -32.64 15.15 0.25
C GLY A 142 -31.28 14.59 -0.19
N LYS A 143 -30.72 15.18 -1.25
CA LYS A 143 -29.41 14.77 -1.78
C LYS A 143 -28.29 15.05 -0.79
N ARG A 144 -27.45 14.04 -0.53
CA ARG A 144 -26.27 14.13 0.35
C ARG A 144 -26.61 14.69 1.75
N PRO A 145 -27.50 14.02 2.50
CA PRO A 145 -27.93 14.52 3.79
C PRO A 145 -26.78 14.46 4.81
N GLU A 146 -26.72 15.45 5.68
CA GLU A 146 -25.92 15.53 6.91
C GLU A 146 -26.87 15.78 8.07
N GLY A 147 -26.65 15.17 9.23
CA GLY A 147 -27.63 15.23 10.32
C GLY A 147 -27.03 15.38 11.70
N VAL A 148 -27.78 16.01 12.60
CA VAL A 148 -27.44 16.14 14.02
C VAL A 148 -28.68 15.96 14.89
N ILE A 149 -28.52 15.25 16.00
CA ILE A 149 -29.61 14.96 16.94
C ILE A 149 -29.70 16.08 17.97
N SER A 150 -30.93 16.45 18.30
CA SER A 150 -31.28 17.35 19.39
C SER A 150 -32.38 16.72 20.24
N PRO A 151 -32.63 17.22 21.46
CA PRO A 151 -33.78 16.81 22.26
C PRO A 151 -35.13 16.99 21.55
N ASP A 152 -35.23 17.95 20.61
CA ASP A 152 -36.45 18.25 19.87
C ASP A 152 -36.67 17.35 18.65
N GLY A 153 -35.64 16.60 18.22
CA GLY A 153 -35.67 15.78 17.01
C GLY A 153 -34.36 15.80 16.21
N LEU A 154 -34.43 15.33 14.97
CA LEU A 154 -33.28 15.18 14.07
C LEU A 154 -33.23 16.35 13.07
N PHE A 155 -32.20 17.19 13.17
CA PHE A 155 -31.90 18.17 12.14
C PHE A 155 -31.20 17.49 10.97
N VAL A 156 -31.63 17.79 9.74
CA VAL A 156 -31.07 17.25 8.50
C VAL A 156 -30.83 18.39 7.51
N LEU A 157 -29.57 18.56 7.13
CA LEU A 157 -29.13 19.46 6.08
C LEU A 157 -28.92 18.64 4.80
N SER A 158 -29.59 19.04 3.72
CA SER A 158 -29.49 18.37 2.42
C SER A 158 -29.13 19.38 1.34
N GLY A 159 -28.60 18.92 0.20
CA GLY A 159 -28.38 19.79 -0.96
C GLY A 159 -27.25 20.82 -0.79
N ILE A 160 -26.28 20.58 0.11
CA ILE A 160 -25.21 21.53 0.53
C ILE A 160 -24.66 22.42 -0.59
N LYS A 161 -24.36 21.85 -1.79
CA LYS A 161 -23.89 22.63 -2.95
C LYS A 161 -24.99 23.16 -3.86
N ASN A 162 -26.07 22.39 -4.04
CA ASN A 162 -27.10 22.64 -5.04
C ASN A 162 -28.45 22.77 -4.32
N ASN A 163 -28.80 24.01 -3.96
CA ASN A 163 -30.01 24.37 -3.22
C ASN A 163 -30.08 23.72 -1.81
N PRO A 164 -29.30 24.23 -0.85
CA PRO A 164 -29.26 23.65 0.49
C PRO A 164 -30.59 23.88 1.23
N ALA A 165 -31.02 22.86 1.97
CA ALA A 165 -32.23 22.90 2.78
C ALA A 165 -31.97 22.28 4.15
N LEU A 166 -32.36 22.97 5.21
CA LEU A 166 -32.27 22.51 6.59
C LEU A 166 -33.68 22.20 7.11
N ASN A 167 -33.89 20.96 7.56
CA ASN A 167 -35.17 20.49 8.07
C ASN A 167 -35.00 19.87 9.46
N LEU A 168 -35.97 20.06 10.34
CA LEU A 168 -36.07 19.40 11.63
C LEU A 168 -37.20 18.37 11.59
N ILE A 169 -36.83 17.11 11.81
CA ILE A 169 -37.75 15.97 11.84
C ILE A 169 -38.13 15.72 13.30
N LYS A 170 -39.41 15.89 13.61
CA LYS A 170 -40.02 15.59 14.91
C LYS A 170 -41.07 14.50 14.76
N ASP A 171 -41.50 13.91 15.88
CA ASP A 171 -42.65 13.01 15.90
C ASP A 171 -43.94 13.68 15.43
N SER A 172 -44.06 15.00 15.64
CA SER A 172 -45.20 15.82 15.22
C SER A 172 -45.16 16.26 13.74
N GLY A 173 -44.05 16.01 13.02
CA GLY A 173 -43.89 16.37 11.62
C GLY A 173 -42.55 17.00 11.29
N ILE A 174 -42.44 17.53 10.06
CA ILE A 174 -41.21 18.12 9.52
C ILE A 174 -41.35 19.64 9.52
N SER A 175 -40.37 20.35 10.07
CA SER A 175 -40.30 21.81 10.05
C SER A 175 -39.08 22.26 9.25
N SER A 176 -39.26 23.16 8.28
CA SER A 176 -38.15 23.74 7.53
C SER A 176 -37.57 24.94 8.28
N ILE A 177 -36.25 25.04 8.32
CA ILE A 177 -35.52 26.09 9.04
C ILE A 177 -34.77 26.94 8.02
N PRO A 178 -34.91 28.28 8.05
CA PRO A 178 -34.18 29.15 7.15
C PRO A 178 -32.67 28.99 7.38
N LEU A 179 -31.88 28.98 6.31
CA LEU A 179 -30.42 29.01 6.40
C LEU A 179 -29.90 30.45 6.47
N PRO A 180 -28.71 30.69 7.04
CA PRO A 180 -28.07 32.01 7.04
C PRO A 180 -27.87 32.53 5.62
N GLU A 181 -28.08 33.83 5.40
CA GLU A 181 -27.87 34.46 4.09
C GLU A 181 -26.43 34.29 3.63
N GLU A 182 -25.44 34.46 4.52
CA GLU A 182 -24.03 34.30 4.18
C GLU A 182 -23.70 32.87 3.73
N TYR A 183 -24.39 31.86 4.30
CA TYR A 183 -24.24 30.47 3.88
C TYR A 183 -24.82 30.22 2.48
N LEU A 184 -25.93 30.87 2.14
CA LEU A 184 -26.58 30.74 0.84
C LEU A 184 -25.78 31.44 -0.27
N GLU A 185 -25.25 32.63 0.02
CA GLU A 185 -24.47 33.45 -0.90
C GLU A 185 -23.07 32.89 -1.19
N ASP A 186 -22.49 32.13 -0.26
CA ASP A 186 -21.19 31.50 -0.44
C ASP A 186 -21.24 30.44 -1.57
N LYS A 187 -20.63 30.78 -2.70
CA LYS A 187 -20.51 29.90 -3.89
C LYS A 187 -19.36 28.89 -3.77
N ASN A 188 -18.41 29.14 -2.88
CA ASN A 188 -17.20 28.33 -2.71
C ASN A 188 -17.33 27.35 -1.53
N LYS A 189 -18.49 27.34 -0.85
CA LYS A 189 -18.80 26.37 0.21
C LYS A 189 -18.54 24.92 -0.22
N LYS A 190 -17.81 24.20 0.62
CA LYS A 190 -17.47 22.80 0.38
C LYS A 190 -18.55 21.88 0.95
N CYS A 191 -18.64 20.65 0.41
CA CYS A 191 -19.58 19.63 0.88
C CYS A 191 -19.33 19.17 2.33
N SER A 192 -18.22 19.57 2.95
CA SER A 192 -17.83 19.20 4.31
C SER A 192 -18.45 20.12 5.37
N THR A 193 -19.66 20.63 5.12
CA THR A 193 -20.43 21.38 6.12
C THR A 193 -20.80 20.44 7.27
N GLN A 194 -20.66 20.90 8.51
CA GLN A 194 -20.98 20.14 9.72
C GLN A 194 -22.00 20.88 10.57
N MET A 195 -22.82 20.11 11.27
CA MET A 195 -23.77 20.61 12.24
C MET A 195 -23.48 20.02 13.61
N LEU A 196 -23.62 20.83 14.64
CA LEU A 196 -23.52 20.39 16.03
C LEU A 196 -24.68 20.93 16.85
N TRP A 197 -25.15 20.14 17.80
CA TRP A 197 -26.09 20.61 18.81
C TRP A 197 -25.33 20.84 20.11
N PHE A 198 -25.42 22.05 20.66
CA PHE A 198 -24.72 22.42 21.89
C PHE A 198 -25.49 23.49 22.65
N GLN A 199 -25.68 23.30 23.97
CA GLN A 199 -26.37 24.25 24.86
C GLN A 199 -27.71 24.80 24.30
N SER A 200 -28.56 23.90 23.79
CA SER A 200 -29.87 24.25 23.19
C SER A 200 -29.80 25.11 21.93
N LYS A 201 -28.65 25.16 21.27
CA LYS A 201 -28.46 25.86 20.00
C LYS A 201 -27.92 24.88 18.95
N LEU A 202 -28.33 25.11 17.71
CA LEU A 202 -27.78 24.44 16.54
C LEU A 202 -26.62 25.27 15.99
N TYR A 203 -25.43 24.69 15.91
CA TYR A 203 -24.27 25.30 15.32
C TYR A 203 -24.06 24.76 13.90
N LEU A 204 -23.77 25.65 12.97
CA LEU A 204 -23.45 25.34 11.59
C LEU A 204 -22.01 25.75 11.31
N PHE A 205 -21.23 24.84 10.73
CA PHE A 205 -19.82 25.01 10.41
C PHE A 205 -19.58 24.70 8.95
N TRP A 206 -18.97 25.59 8.17
CA TRP A 206 -18.64 25.31 6.77
C TRP A 206 -17.30 25.90 6.36
N PRO A 207 -16.44 25.12 5.69
CA PRO A 207 -15.23 25.64 5.10
C PRO A 207 -15.52 26.22 3.70
N SER A 208 -14.89 27.35 3.41
CA SER A 208 -14.96 28.07 2.14
C SER A 208 -13.55 28.52 1.74
N ASP A 209 -13.04 28.03 0.60
CA ASP A 209 -11.66 28.24 0.10
C ASP A 209 -10.55 28.33 1.15
N ASN A 210 -10.39 29.50 1.78
CA ASN A 210 -9.34 29.87 2.72
C ASN A 210 -9.79 30.07 4.18
N ASP A 211 -11.10 30.17 4.43
CA ASP A 211 -11.67 30.46 5.73
C ASP A 211 -12.66 29.37 6.17
N PHE A 212 -12.84 29.30 7.48
CA PHE A 212 -13.83 28.45 8.10
C PHE A 212 -14.84 29.31 8.82
N TYR A 213 -16.10 29.21 8.41
CA TYR A 213 -17.20 29.99 8.96
C TYR A 213 -18.03 29.17 9.94
N TRP A 214 -18.57 29.86 10.94
CA TRP A 214 -19.50 29.26 11.87
C TRP A 214 -20.57 30.24 12.35
N THR A 215 -21.75 29.72 12.65
CA THR A 215 -22.85 30.47 13.26
C THR A 215 -23.71 29.55 14.14
N SER A 216 -24.56 30.14 14.99
CA SER A 216 -25.45 29.43 15.90
C SER A 216 -26.91 29.86 15.70
N TYR A 217 -27.84 28.93 15.84
CA TYR A 217 -29.27 29.12 15.75
C TYR A 217 -29.91 28.81 17.10
N ASP A 218 -30.64 29.77 17.66
CA ASP A 218 -31.25 29.68 18.98
C ASP A 218 -32.69 29.14 18.98
N GLY A 219 -33.18 28.68 17.82
CA GLY A 219 -34.57 28.27 17.62
C GLY A 219 -35.46 29.37 17.03
N LYS A 220 -34.97 30.62 16.94
CA LYS A 220 -35.69 31.75 16.32
C LYS A 220 -34.86 32.40 15.23
N ALA A 221 -33.61 32.73 15.50
CA ALA A 221 -32.73 33.46 14.58
C ALA A 221 -31.30 32.92 14.59
N TRP A 222 -30.57 33.18 13.51
CA TRP A 222 -29.14 32.93 13.42
C TRP A 222 -28.34 34.07 14.05
N SER A 223 -27.28 33.73 14.76
CA SER A 223 -26.29 34.69 15.25
C SER A 223 -25.43 35.23 14.10
N ARG A 224 -24.68 36.28 14.38
CA ARG A 224 -23.66 36.78 13.45
C ARG A 224 -22.69 35.66 13.08
N THR A 225 -22.39 35.55 11.78
CA THR A 225 -21.39 34.62 11.27
C THR A 225 -19.99 35.07 11.65
N GLU A 226 -19.21 34.16 12.20
CA GLU A 226 -17.80 34.34 12.57
C GLU A 226 -16.90 33.46 11.71
N SER A 227 -15.61 33.81 11.63
CA SER A 227 -14.66 33.12 10.75
C SER A 227 -13.30 32.86 11.40
N PHE A 228 -12.67 31.74 11.03
CA PHE A 228 -11.29 31.40 11.33
C PHE A 228 -10.48 31.29 10.04
N ALA A 229 -9.33 31.96 10.00
CA ALA A 229 -8.35 31.81 8.92
C ALA A 229 -7.60 30.49 9.10
N GLN A 230 -8.19 29.38 8.67
CA GLN A 230 -7.60 28.05 8.74
C GLN A 230 -7.86 27.28 7.45
N HIS A 231 -6.82 26.60 6.97
CA HIS A 231 -6.88 25.76 5.78
C HIS A 231 -6.88 24.29 6.16
N GLY A 232 -7.80 23.50 5.57
CA GLY A 232 -7.76 22.05 5.67
C GLY A 232 -9.10 21.41 6.04
N PRO A 233 -9.13 20.08 6.22
CA PRO A 233 -10.27 19.39 6.79
C PRO A 233 -10.46 19.81 8.25
N ILE A 234 -11.67 20.18 8.60
CA ILE A 234 -12.06 20.62 9.94
C ILE A 234 -13.14 19.69 10.44
N LYS A 235 -13.06 19.24 11.69
CA LYS A 235 -14.13 18.47 12.34
C LYS A 235 -14.42 19.05 13.72
N ALA A 236 -15.69 19.33 13.97
CA ALA A 236 -16.15 19.85 15.24
C ALA A 236 -16.89 18.75 16.01
N ILE A 237 -16.78 18.75 17.34
CA ILE A 237 -17.57 17.91 18.24
C ILE A 237 -17.84 18.64 19.55
N ALA A 238 -18.96 18.39 20.22
CA ALA A 238 -19.29 19.06 21.47
C ALA A 238 -19.55 18.07 22.61
N ASP A 239 -19.03 18.39 23.80
CA ASP A 239 -19.48 17.78 25.06
C ASP A 239 -20.53 18.67 25.73
N ASP A 240 -20.89 18.39 26.99
CA ASP A 240 -21.92 19.15 27.70
C ASP A 240 -21.51 20.61 28.00
N LYS A 241 -20.21 20.93 27.95
CA LYS A 241 -19.62 22.21 28.39
C LYS A 241 -18.86 22.94 27.30
N ARG A 242 -18.34 22.25 26.29
CA ARG A 242 -17.35 22.75 25.34
C ARG A 242 -17.61 22.24 23.93
N ILE A 243 -17.29 23.08 22.94
CA ILE A 243 -17.14 22.65 21.55
C ILE A 243 -15.66 22.49 21.25
N TYR A 244 -15.23 21.33 20.79
CA TYR A 244 -13.89 21.07 20.30
C TYR A 244 -13.86 21.17 18.78
N LEU A 245 -12.93 21.97 18.26
CA LEU A 245 -12.64 22.08 16.85
C LEU A 245 -11.28 21.45 16.56
N PHE A 246 -11.25 20.46 15.68
CA PHE A 246 -10.04 19.80 15.20
C PHE A 246 -9.78 20.21 13.77
N TYR A 247 -8.51 20.43 13.44
CA TYR A 247 -8.10 20.75 12.08
C TYR A 247 -6.67 20.29 11.82
N GLU A 248 -6.37 19.99 10.57
CA GLU A 248 -5.03 19.60 10.15
C GLU A 248 -4.25 20.83 9.69
N GLN A 249 -3.03 21.00 10.20
CA GLN A 249 -2.12 22.05 9.73
C GLN A 249 -0.84 21.41 9.20
N HIS A 250 -0.46 21.80 7.99
CA HIS A 250 0.79 21.39 7.37
C HIS A 250 1.93 22.27 7.91
N SER A 251 2.78 21.72 8.78
CA SER A 251 4.05 22.32 9.17
C SER A 251 5.16 21.90 8.17
N GLU A 252 6.29 22.63 8.15
CA GLU A 252 7.44 22.38 7.25
C GLU A 252 8.01 20.95 7.37
N GLN A 253 7.78 20.25 8.49
CA GLN A 253 8.30 18.90 8.71
C GLN A 253 7.25 17.78 8.51
N MET A 254 6.10 17.85 9.17
CA MET A 254 5.02 16.84 9.12
C MET A 254 3.66 17.48 9.38
N PRO A 255 2.56 16.98 8.76
CA PRO A 255 1.22 17.39 9.14
C PRO A 255 0.95 17.01 10.61
N SER A 256 0.26 17.89 11.32
CA SER A 256 -0.14 17.67 12.72
C SER A 256 -1.60 18.05 12.89
N ILE A 257 -2.30 17.30 13.74
CA ILE A 257 -3.69 17.60 14.08
C ILE A 257 -3.67 18.59 15.25
N TYR A 258 -4.24 19.76 15.02
CA TYR A 258 -4.47 20.78 16.03
C TYR A 258 -5.88 20.66 16.57
N PHE A 259 -6.07 21.11 17.79
CA PHE A 259 -7.40 21.31 18.33
C PHE A 259 -7.50 22.57 19.18
N THR A 260 -8.68 23.16 19.22
CA THR A 260 -9.07 24.25 20.12
C THR A 260 -10.45 23.94 20.72
N ALA A 261 -10.72 24.47 21.91
CA ALA A 261 -12.01 24.37 22.59
C ALA A 261 -12.67 25.73 22.72
N TYR A 262 -13.97 25.80 22.48
CA TYR A 262 -14.84 26.92 22.79
C TYR A 262 -15.51 26.68 24.14
N GLU A 263 -15.28 27.57 25.09
CA GLU A 263 -15.86 27.56 26.44
C GLU A 263 -16.13 29.00 26.87
N ASP A 264 -17.27 29.25 27.52
CA ASP A 264 -17.63 30.55 28.10
C ASP A 264 -17.52 31.75 27.12
N GLY A 265 -17.87 31.54 25.85
CA GLY A 265 -17.89 32.60 24.84
C GLY A 265 -16.57 32.87 24.14
N SER A 266 -15.52 32.08 24.41
CA SER A 266 -14.19 32.30 23.81
C SER A 266 -13.53 31.00 23.37
N TRP A 267 -12.70 31.09 22.34
CA TRP A 267 -11.87 29.99 21.85
C TRP A 267 -10.53 29.98 22.57
N SER A 268 -10.12 28.81 23.07
CA SER A 268 -8.81 28.61 23.65
C SER A 268 -7.69 28.67 22.60
N GLU A 269 -6.45 28.88 23.04
CA GLU A 269 -5.29 28.79 22.13
C GLU A 269 -5.20 27.40 21.46
N PRO A 270 -4.98 27.34 20.13
CA PRO A 270 -4.82 26.07 19.44
C PRO A 270 -3.60 25.29 19.90
N LYS A 271 -3.76 23.98 20.08
CA LYS A 271 -2.68 23.10 20.52
C LYS A 271 -2.49 21.93 19.54
N ALA A 272 -1.24 21.68 19.17
CA ALA A 272 -0.86 20.50 18.39
C ALA A 272 -0.95 19.23 19.25
N LEU A 273 -1.59 18.19 18.73
CA LEU A 273 -1.54 16.86 19.32
C LEU A 273 -0.18 16.21 19.02
N ASN A 274 0.36 15.45 19.99
CA ASN A 274 1.57 14.66 19.79
C ASN A 274 1.28 13.37 19.01
N ILE A 275 0.67 13.52 17.83
CA ILE A 275 0.45 12.46 16.85
C ILE A 275 1.17 12.94 15.60
N GLN A 276 2.19 12.20 15.18
CA GLN A 276 2.96 12.50 13.98
C GLN A 276 2.78 11.37 12.97
N GLY A 277 2.57 11.72 11.70
CA GLY A 277 2.48 10.74 10.62
C GLY A 277 1.72 11.26 9.41
N LEU A 278 1.66 10.43 8.37
CA LEU A 278 0.78 10.68 7.22
C LEU A 278 -0.64 10.22 7.55
N PHE A 279 -1.53 11.19 7.79
CA PHE A 279 -2.93 10.94 8.05
C PHE A 279 -3.69 10.69 6.76
N ILE A 280 -4.46 9.61 6.70
CA ILE A 280 -5.39 9.32 5.61
C ILE A 280 -6.78 9.83 5.96
N ASP A 281 -7.21 9.66 7.22
CA ASP A 281 -8.46 10.19 7.76
C ASP A 281 -8.38 10.19 9.28
N TRP A 282 -9.19 11.01 9.93
CA TRP A 282 -9.25 11.11 11.38
C TRP A 282 -10.63 11.61 11.82
N ALA A 283 -11.18 11.14 12.92
CA ALA A 283 -12.50 11.53 13.39
C ALA A 283 -12.52 11.67 14.92
N PRO A 284 -12.88 12.85 15.47
CA PRO A 284 -13.07 12.99 16.89
C PRO A 284 -14.39 12.34 17.31
N LEU A 285 -14.43 11.80 18.52
CA LEU A 285 -15.64 11.22 19.12
C LEU A 285 -15.63 11.42 20.63
N ILE A 286 -16.82 11.52 21.23
CA ILE A 286 -16.98 11.54 22.67
C ILE A 286 -17.62 10.23 23.08
N HIS A 287 -17.01 9.56 24.06
CA HIS A 287 -17.52 8.32 24.62
C HIS A 287 -17.32 8.33 26.13
N GLN A 288 -18.37 8.03 26.89
CA GLN A 288 -18.32 8.06 28.38
C GLN A 288 -17.80 9.40 28.94
N GLY A 289 -18.20 10.52 28.34
CA GLY A 289 -17.74 11.86 28.75
C GLY A 289 -16.26 12.14 28.50
N LYS A 290 -15.57 11.27 27.74
CA LYS A 290 -14.16 11.41 27.40
C LYS A 290 -14.02 11.69 25.92
N LEU A 291 -13.11 12.61 25.59
CA LEU A 291 -12.77 12.94 24.21
C LEU A 291 -11.77 11.92 23.67
N HIS A 292 -12.09 11.37 22.50
CA HIS A 292 -11.26 10.43 21.78
C HIS A 292 -11.04 10.93 20.35
N LEU A 293 -9.94 10.50 19.74
CA LEU A 293 -9.61 10.81 18.36
C LEU A 293 -9.23 9.52 17.63
N PHE A 294 -10.06 9.11 16.69
CA PHE A 294 -9.72 8.06 15.75
C PHE A 294 -8.77 8.63 14.71
N VAL A 295 -7.64 7.98 14.48
CA VAL A 295 -6.66 8.36 13.45
C VAL A 295 -6.32 7.14 12.61
N ARG A 296 -6.50 7.30 11.30
CA ARG A 296 -6.08 6.34 10.29
C ARG A 296 -4.86 6.86 9.57
N SER A 297 -3.77 6.11 9.70
CA SER A 297 -2.53 6.30 8.97
C SER A 297 -2.32 5.13 8.01
N PHE A 298 -1.35 5.23 7.10
CA PHE A 298 -1.03 4.16 6.14
C PHE A 298 -0.72 2.80 6.81
N SER A 299 -0.16 2.84 8.01
CA SER A 299 0.35 1.68 8.74
C SER A 299 -0.50 1.29 9.95
N SER A 300 -1.41 2.14 10.44
CA SER A 300 -2.17 1.87 11.67
C SER A 300 -3.51 2.60 11.70
N GLU A 301 -4.48 1.96 12.35
CA GLU A 301 -5.77 2.54 12.72
C GLU A 301 -5.87 2.54 14.24
N ASN A 302 -5.78 3.73 14.85
CA ASN A 302 -5.68 3.87 16.30
C ASN A 302 -6.75 4.82 16.82
N LEU A 303 -7.32 4.49 17.96
CA LEU A 303 -8.20 5.35 18.75
C LEU A 303 -7.40 5.89 19.92
N TYR A 304 -7.09 7.19 19.88
CA TYR A 304 -6.41 7.90 20.96
C TYR A 304 -7.43 8.44 21.95
N ARG A 305 -7.08 8.45 23.23
CA ARG A 305 -7.82 9.21 24.24
C ARG A 305 -7.15 10.56 24.42
N ILE A 306 -7.92 11.64 24.48
CA ILE A 306 -7.38 12.98 24.71
C ILE A 306 -7.51 13.30 26.20
N GLU A 307 -6.37 13.35 26.89
CA GLU A 307 -6.26 13.71 28.31
C GLU A 307 -5.31 14.90 28.45
N ASN A 308 -5.70 15.91 29.24
CA ASN A 308 -4.90 17.12 29.48
C ASN A 308 -4.32 17.73 28.19
N LYS A 309 -5.14 17.77 27.14
CA LYS A 309 -4.77 18.32 25.83
C LYS A 309 -3.64 17.54 25.13
N ASN A 310 -3.45 16.26 25.43
CA ASN A 310 -2.50 15.36 24.77
C ASN A 310 -3.20 14.06 24.33
N ALA A 311 -2.76 13.47 23.22
CA ALA A 311 -3.23 12.16 22.77
C ALA A 311 -2.46 11.05 23.50
N VAL A 312 -3.16 10.21 24.25
CA VAL A 312 -2.60 9.14 25.09
C VAL A 312 -3.30 7.80 24.84
N ASN A 313 -2.61 6.70 25.18
CA ASN A 313 -3.13 5.33 25.18
C ASN A 313 -3.83 4.90 23.87
N PRO A 314 -3.11 4.80 22.74
CA PRO A 314 -3.71 4.37 21.47
C PRO A 314 -4.24 2.94 21.56
N LEU A 315 -5.55 2.78 21.37
CA LEU A 315 -6.19 1.49 21.18
C LEU A 315 -6.19 1.15 19.69
N ARG A 316 -5.68 -0.02 19.30
CA ARG A 316 -5.66 -0.44 17.89
C ARG A 316 -7.06 -0.89 17.46
N VAL A 317 -7.61 -0.23 16.45
CA VAL A 317 -8.99 -0.43 15.96
C VAL A 317 -9.04 -1.45 14.83
N GLY A 318 -8.13 -1.33 13.87
CA GLY A 318 -8.15 -2.13 12.65
C GLY A 318 -6.77 -2.62 12.19
N SER A 319 -6.77 -3.37 11.09
CA SER A 319 -5.54 -3.82 10.44
C SER A 319 -4.92 -2.69 9.62
N SER A 320 -3.59 -2.73 9.48
CA SER A 320 -2.87 -1.87 8.55
C SER A 320 -3.36 -2.06 7.12
N PHE A 321 -3.12 -1.07 6.24
CA PHE A 321 -3.45 -1.15 4.82
C PHE A 321 -2.94 -2.46 4.16
N PHE A 322 -1.78 -2.93 4.60
CA PHE A 322 -1.30 -4.27 4.29
C PHE A 322 -1.75 -5.26 5.38
N GLY A 323 -2.89 -5.91 5.16
CA GLY A 323 -3.48 -6.86 6.10
C GLY A 323 -2.55 -8.02 6.48
N LYS A 324 -2.90 -8.75 7.56
CA LYS A 324 -2.15 -9.93 8.04
C LYS A 324 -2.14 -11.04 6.96
N GLY A 325 -1.11 -11.05 6.12
CA GLY A 325 -0.95 -12.03 5.03
C GLY A 325 -0.69 -11.42 3.66
N PHE A 326 -0.85 -10.10 3.48
CA PHE A 326 -0.55 -9.44 2.21
C PHE A 326 0.90 -9.69 1.76
N PHE A 327 1.86 -9.43 2.64
CA PHE A 327 3.27 -9.69 2.38
C PHE A 327 3.57 -11.17 2.13
N TRP A 328 2.93 -12.08 2.87
CA TRP A 328 3.09 -13.53 2.68
C TRP A 328 2.64 -13.98 1.28
N LYS A 329 1.52 -13.46 0.78
CA LYS A 329 1.04 -13.76 -0.57
C LYS A 329 1.99 -13.23 -1.66
N ILE A 330 2.56 -12.03 -1.47
CA ILE A 330 3.59 -11.48 -2.38
C ILE A 330 4.83 -12.38 -2.38
N ILE A 331 5.30 -12.78 -1.19
CA ILE A 331 6.46 -13.69 -1.05
C ILE A 331 6.17 -15.02 -1.75
N GLN A 332 4.98 -15.61 -1.55
CA GLN A 332 4.58 -16.83 -2.24
C GLN A 332 4.58 -16.68 -3.77
N LEU A 333 4.07 -15.56 -4.30
CA LEU A 333 4.07 -15.28 -5.74
C LEU A 333 5.49 -15.13 -6.31
N ILE A 334 6.38 -14.46 -5.58
CA ILE A 334 7.80 -14.32 -5.95
C ILE A 334 8.50 -15.68 -5.95
N ILE A 335 8.25 -16.50 -4.93
CA ILE A 335 8.82 -17.87 -4.85
C ILE A 335 8.30 -18.72 -6.01
N LEU A 336 6.99 -18.73 -6.25
CA LEU A 336 6.37 -19.53 -7.30
C LEU A 336 6.90 -19.15 -8.69
N SER A 337 6.97 -17.85 -9.00
CA SER A 337 7.54 -17.37 -10.27
C SER A 337 9.02 -17.74 -10.41
N SER A 338 9.80 -17.66 -9.32
CA SER A 338 11.20 -18.07 -9.30
C SER A 338 11.38 -19.57 -9.51
N LEU A 339 10.49 -20.41 -8.98
CA LEU A 339 10.51 -21.87 -9.18
C LEU A 339 10.18 -22.25 -10.63
N VAL A 340 9.20 -21.59 -11.25
CA VAL A 340 8.85 -21.77 -12.65
C VAL A 340 10.04 -21.38 -13.55
N PHE A 341 10.71 -20.27 -13.23
CA PHE A 341 11.91 -19.85 -13.94
C PHE A 341 13.10 -20.83 -13.75
N LEU A 342 13.30 -21.33 -12.53
CA LEU A 342 14.29 -22.38 -12.22
C LEU A 342 14.09 -23.62 -13.10
N PHE A 343 12.85 -24.10 -13.19
CA PHE A 343 12.49 -25.25 -14.01
C PHE A 343 12.74 -24.98 -15.49
N PHE A 344 12.39 -23.80 -15.99
CA PHE A 344 12.67 -23.38 -17.36
C PHE A 344 14.17 -23.38 -17.68
N ILE A 345 15.00 -22.80 -16.80
CA ILE A 345 16.46 -22.78 -16.97
C ILE A 345 17.05 -24.19 -16.95
N TYR A 346 16.51 -25.10 -16.13
CA TYR A 346 16.91 -26.50 -16.14
C TYR A 346 16.63 -27.15 -17.50
N LEU A 347 15.41 -27.04 -18.02
CA LEU A 347 15.03 -27.59 -19.34
C LEU A 347 15.91 -27.02 -20.46
N LEU A 348 16.14 -25.71 -20.44
CA LEU A 348 16.98 -25.05 -21.43
C LEU A 348 18.44 -25.50 -21.32
N SER A 349 18.95 -25.72 -20.11
CA SER A 349 20.29 -26.28 -19.90
C SER A 349 20.41 -27.70 -20.43
N VAL A 350 19.38 -28.54 -20.29
CA VAL A 350 19.36 -29.90 -20.87
C VAL A 350 19.35 -29.83 -22.39
N PHE A 351 18.54 -28.95 -22.97
CA PHE A 351 18.46 -28.72 -24.40
C PHE A 351 19.81 -28.28 -25.00
N ILE A 352 20.43 -27.22 -24.47
CA ILE A 352 21.72 -26.71 -24.96
C ILE A 352 22.82 -27.78 -24.86
N ARG A 353 22.84 -28.57 -23.77
CA ARG A 353 23.81 -29.66 -23.55
C ARG A 353 23.73 -30.80 -24.58
N LYS A 354 22.60 -30.96 -25.27
CA LYS A 354 22.44 -31.98 -26.33
C LYS A 354 23.22 -31.61 -27.59
N PHE A 355 23.38 -30.32 -27.85
CA PHE A 355 23.94 -29.84 -29.11
C PHE A 355 25.36 -29.30 -29.01
N LYS A 356 25.90 -29.11 -27.81
CA LYS A 356 27.15 -28.37 -27.62
C LYS A 356 28.27 -29.19 -26.98
N LEU A 357 29.50 -28.97 -27.46
CA LEU A 357 30.73 -29.54 -26.90
C LEU A 357 30.92 -29.13 -25.44
N ARG A 358 31.28 -30.09 -24.59
CA ARG A 358 31.34 -29.92 -23.13
C ARG A 358 32.75 -29.68 -22.61
N ALA A 359 33.73 -30.25 -23.28
CA ALA A 359 35.12 -30.20 -22.87
C ALA A 359 35.98 -29.55 -23.94
N TRP A 360 37.03 -28.87 -23.48
CA TRP A 360 38.07 -28.28 -24.30
C TRP A 360 39.42 -28.81 -23.84
N GLN A 361 40.25 -29.26 -24.79
CA GLN A 361 41.61 -29.67 -24.50
C GLN A 361 42.56 -28.48 -24.70
N ALA A 362 43.32 -28.15 -23.67
CA ALA A 362 44.40 -27.17 -23.71
C ALA A 362 45.59 -27.72 -22.92
N ASN A 363 46.79 -27.69 -23.50
CA ASN A 363 48.04 -28.11 -22.86
C ASN A 363 47.93 -29.50 -22.17
N SER A 364 47.41 -30.50 -22.90
CA SER A 364 47.19 -31.88 -22.41
C SER A 364 46.22 -32.03 -21.23
N THR A 365 45.56 -30.94 -20.81
CA THR A 365 44.55 -30.94 -19.76
C THR A 365 43.17 -30.71 -20.37
N GLU A 366 42.23 -31.59 -20.03
CA GLU A 366 40.84 -31.43 -20.43
C GLU A 366 40.07 -30.57 -19.42
N TYR A 367 39.45 -29.49 -19.90
CA TYR A 367 38.62 -28.58 -19.11
C TYR A 367 37.15 -28.74 -19.50
N GLU A 368 36.31 -29.16 -18.55
CA GLU A 368 34.86 -29.25 -18.76
C GLU A 368 34.21 -27.87 -18.49
N PHE A 369 33.49 -27.31 -19.46
CA PHE A 369 32.78 -26.04 -19.29
C PHE A 369 31.59 -26.19 -18.34
N ALA A 370 31.41 -25.19 -17.47
CA ALA A 370 30.28 -25.17 -16.54
C ALA A 370 28.96 -24.94 -17.30
N SER A 371 28.04 -25.90 -17.18
CA SER A 371 26.70 -25.80 -17.75
C SER A 371 25.88 -24.62 -17.22
N LEU A 372 24.88 -24.18 -18.01
CA LEU A 372 23.92 -23.15 -17.61
C LEU A 372 23.29 -23.41 -16.23
N PHE A 373 22.76 -24.62 -15.98
CA PHE A 373 22.10 -24.93 -14.72
C PHE A 373 23.02 -24.78 -13.49
N ARG A 374 24.27 -25.28 -13.55
CA ARG A 374 25.25 -25.10 -12.47
C ARG A 374 25.58 -23.64 -12.21
N ARG A 375 25.75 -22.85 -13.28
CA ARG A 375 25.98 -21.39 -13.17
C ARG A 375 24.77 -20.69 -12.53
N PHE A 376 23.57 -21.15 -12.86
CA PHE A 376 22.33 -20.62 -12.29
C PHE A 376 22.18 -20.95 -10.80
N ILE A 377 22.38 -22.21 -10.40
CA ILE A 377 22.34 -22.60 -8.98
C ILE A 377 23.39 -21.85 -8.17
N ALA A 378 24.61 -21.67 -8.70
CA ALA A 378 25.61 -20.84 -8.06
C ALA A 378 25.11 -19.41 -7.84
N LYS A 379 24.43 -18.82 -8.84
CA LYS A 379 23.84 -17.49 -8.71
C LYS A 379 22.70 -17.43 -7.69
N VAL A 380 21.86 -18.46 -7.60
CA VAL A 380 20.78 -18.54 -6.59
C VAL A 380 21.39 -18.56 -5.19
N ILE A 381 22.40 -19.40 -4.95
CA ILE A 381 23.10 -19.47 -3.67
C ILE A 381 23.74 -18.12 -3.32
N ASP A 382 24.48 -17.52 -4.26
CA ASP A 382 25.11 -16.21 -4.05
C ASP A 382 24.05 -15.13 -3.75
N THR A 383 22.88 -15.18 -4.43
CA THR A 383 21.80 -14.22 -4.20
C THR A 383 21.20 -14.38 -2.80
N ILE A 384 20.99 -15.61 -2.31
CA ILE A 384 20.54 -15.86 -0.94
C ILE A 384 21.55 -15.28 0.07
N ILE A 385 22.85 -15.50 -0.15
CA ILE A 385 23.91 -14.97 0.72
C ILE A 385 23.89 -13.43 0.73
N ILE A 386 23.78 -12.80 -0.45
CA ILE A 386 23.73 -11.34 -0.58
C ILE A 386 22.47 -10.76 0.08
N MET A 387 21.35 -11.48 0.11
CA MET A 387 20.11 -11.02 0.75
C MET A 387 20.18 -11.00 2.28
N ILE A 388 21.13 -11.69 2.92
CA ILE A 388 21.19 -11.81 4.38
C ILE A 388 21.39 -10.44 5.06
N PRO A 389 22.41 -9.61 4.70
CA PRO A 389 22.61 -8.33 5.37
C PRO A 389 21.40 -7.35 5.27
N PRO A 390 20.79 -7.09 4.10
CA PRO A 390 19.62 -6.23 4.04
C PRO A 390 18.41 -6.82 4.78
N ALA A 391 18.27 -8.14 4.83
CA ALA A 391 17.22 -8.79 5.62
C ALA A 391 17.42 -8.57 7.13
N ILE A 392 18.66 -8.66 7.63
CA ILE A 392 18.99 -8.38 9.04
C ILE A 392 18.69 -6.91 9.38
N VAL A 393 19.13 -5.97 8.54
CA VAL A 393 18.85 -4.54 8.73
C VAL A 393 17.35 -4.29 8.76
N THR A 394 16.62 -4.86 7.80
CA THR A 394 15.15 -4.73 7.72
C THR A 394 14.49 -5.31 8.98
N ALA A 395 14.91 -6.49 9.44
CA ALA A 395 14.41 -7.10 10.66
C ALA A 395 14.67 -6.22 11.88
N TRP A 396 15.88 -5.69 12.04
CA TRP A 396 16.24 -4.80 13.14
C TRP A 396 15.32 -3.57 13.20
N PHE A 397 15.05 -2.93 12.06
CA PHE A 397 14.11 -1.81 11.99
C PHE A 397 12.66 -2.23 12.26
N LEU A 398 12.21 -3.38 11.77
CA LEU A 398 10.85 -3.87 12.01
C LEU A 398 10.53 -4.03 13.51
N PHE A 399 11.54 -4.35 14.32
CA PHE A 399 11.43 -4.46 15.78
C PHE A 399 11.67 -3.14 16.52
N SER A 400 12.03 -2.05 15.83
CA SER A 400 12.14 -0.73 16.44
C SER A 400 10.76 -0.09 16.64
N GLN A 401 10.54 0.55 17.81
CA GLN A 401 9.20 1.04 18.20
C GLN A 401 8.63 2.10 17.23
N ASP A 402 9.50 2.90 16.62
CA ASP A 402 9.12 4.02 15.76
C ASP A 402 9.05 3.66 14.26
N PHE A 403 9.14 2.37 13.90
CA PHE A 403 9.16 1.97 12.50
C PHE A 403 7.79 2.10 11.84
N TRP A 404 6.75 1.64 12.55
CA TRP A 404 5.38 1.63 12.05
C TRP A 404 4.76 3.02 12.03
N THR A 405 5.33 4.00 12.73
CA THR A 405 4.80 5.37 12.81
C THR A 405 5.42 6.31 11.77
N ASN A 406 6.60 5.98 11.22
CA ASN A 406 7.31 6.84 10.28
C ASN A 406 7.39 6.22 8.86
N PRO A 407 6.56 6.68 7.90
CA PRO A 407 6.54 6.14 6.54
C PRO A 407 7.84 6.36 5.78
N PHE A 408 8.65 7.38 6.11
CA PHE A 408 9.94 7.61 5.46
C PHE A 408 10.97 6.53 5.81
N LYS A 409 10.87 5.86 6.97
CA LYS A 409 11.76 4.74 7.32
C LYS A 409 11.55 3.55 6.39
N LEU A 410 10.31 3.26 6.00
CA LEU A 410 9.99 2.23 4.99
C LEU A 410 10.65 2.55 3.65
N CYS A 411 10.51 3.80 3.18
CA CYS A 411 11.14 4.26 1.94
C CYS A 411 12.67 4.19 2.03
N ALA A 412 13.26 4.65 3.13
CA ALA A 412 14.70 4.64 3.34
C ALA A 412 15.28 3.22 3.34
N ILE A 413 14.63 2.27 4.01
CA ILE A 413 15.03 0.86 3.97
C ILE A 413 14.88 0.27 2.57
N GLY A 414 13.80 0.60 1.86
CA GLY A 414 13.60 0.19 0.48
C GLY A 414 14.73 0.69 -0.44
N ILE A 415 15.09 1.98 -0.32
CA ILE A 415 16.20 2.60 -1.06
C ILE A 415 17.54 1.96 -0.68
N PHE A 416 17.80 1.76 0.61
CA PHE A 416 19.00 1.09 1.11
C PHE A 416 19.12 -0.33 0.53
N ALA A 417 18.06 -1.13 0.63
CA ALA A 417 18.04 -2.49 0.09
C ALA A 417 18.27 -2.50 -1.42
N PHE A 418 17.65 -1.56 -2.15
CA PHE A 418 17.85 -1.42 -3.59
C PHE A 418 19.29 -1.08 -3.96
N ILE A 419 19.88 -0.06 -3.33
CA ILE A 419 21.27 0.35 -3.56
C ILE A 419 22.23 -0.79 -3.20
N TYR A 420 22.01 -1.44 -2.04
CA TYR A 420 22.81 -2.58 -1.60
C TYR A 420 22.75 -3.75 -2.59
N LEU A 421 21.55 -4.07 -3.11
CA LEU A 421 21.39 -5.16 -4.08
C LEU A 421 22.01 -4.88 -5.44
N ILE A 422 22.17 -3.60 -5.82
CA ILE A 422 22.89 -3.22 -7.04
C ILE A 422 24.39 -3.20 -6.76
N LEU A 423 24.84 -2.33 -5.86
CA LEU A 423 26.26 -2.05 -5.64
C LEU A 423 26.95 -3.17 -4.86
N GLY A 424 26.33 -3.66 -3.80
CA GLY A 424 26.86 -4.78 -3.01
C GLY A 424 26.99 -6.05 -3.84
N ASN A 425 25.98 -6.37 -4.67
CA ASN A 425 26.05 -7.51 -5.59
C ASN A 425 27.11 -7.32 -6.68
N PHE A 426 27.29 -6.11 -7.19
CA PHE A 426 28.34 -5.80 -8.15
C PHE A 426 29.74 -6.00 -7.53
N LEU A 427 30.00 -5.41 -6.37
CA LEU A 427 31.28 -5.49 -5.68
C LEU A 427 31.58 -6.92 -5.21
N TYR A 428 30.60 -7.61 -4.62
CA TYR A 428 30.72 -8.99 -4.16
C TYR A 428 31.23 -9.91 -5.27
N HIS A 429 30.60 -9.87 -6.44
CA HIS A 429 31.00 -10.72 -7.55
C HIS A 429 32.31 -10.27 -8.19
N SER A 430 32.53 -8.95 -8.35
CA SER A 430 33.75 -8.44 -8.98
C SER A 430 35.00 -8.77 -8.19
N LEU A 431 34.96 -8.58 -6.87
CA LEU A 431 36.09 -8.84 -5.99
C LEU A 431 36.36 -10.34 -5.83
N LEU A 432 35.34 -11.14 -5.55
CA LEU A 432 35.53 -12.58 -5.31
C LEU A 432 35.92 -13.34 -6.57
N GLU A 433 35.30 -13.01 -7.72
CA GLU A 433 35.71 -13.60 -9.00
C GLU A 433 37.10 -13.11 -9.42
N GLY A 434 37.44 -11.86 -9.15
CA GLY A 434 38.75 -11.31 -9.51
C GLY A 434 39.91 -11.86 -8.67
N LEU A 435 39.71 -12.01 -7.35
CA LEU A 435 40.74 -12.47 -6.42
C LEU A 435 40.87 -14.00 -6.40
N TYR A 436 39.74 -14.72 -6.34
CA TYR A 436 39.72 -16.16 -6.10
C TYR A 436 39.23 -16.97 -7.30
N GLY A 437 38.73 -16.33 -8.35
CA GLY A 437 38.06 -17.02 -9.46
C GLY A 437 36.71 -17.62 -9.09
N LYS A 438 36.25 -17.50 -7.83
CA LYS A 438 35.03 -18.14 -7.34
C LYS A 438 34.37 -17.33 -6.23
N THR A 439 33.04 -17.27 -6.29
CA THR A 439 32.17 -16.89 -5.18
C THR A 439 31.84 -18.12 -4.34
N PRO A 440 31.36 -17.95 -3.09
CA PRO A 440 30.81 -19.04 -2.28
C PRO A 440 29.85 -19.98 -3.01
N GLY A 441 28.87 -19.46 -3.75
CA GLY A 441 27.93 -20.26 -4.54
C GLY A 441 28.62 -21.03 -5.66
N LYS A 442 29.60 -20.43 -6.33
CA LYS A 442 30.42 -21.12 -7.36
C LYS A 442 31.31 -22.21 -6.75
N LYS A 443 31.90 -21.96 -5.58
CA LYS A 443 32.69 -22.95 -4.83
C LYS A 443 31.84 -24.16 -4.46
N ILE A 444 30.63 -23.94 -3.93
CA ILE A 444 29.66 -25.01 -3.62
C ILE A 444 29.27 -25.80 -4.87
N CYS A 445 29.08 -25.12 -6.01
CA CYS A 445 28.75 -25.75 -7.29
C CYS A 445 29.95 -26.43 -7.99
N GLY A 446 31.17 -26.31 -7.45
CA GLY A 446 32.41 -26.84 -8.02
C GLY A 446 32.78 -26.22 -9.36
N ILE A 447 32.60 -24.90 -9.50
CA ILE A 447 32.93 -24.17 -10.73
C ILE A 447 33.86 -22.98 -10.43
N VAL A 448 34.75 -22.68 -11.38
CA VAL A 448 35.77 -21.63 -11.27
C VAL A 448 35.84 -20.80 -12.55
N VAL A 449 36.08 -19.51 -12.38
CA VAL A 449 36.35 -18.55 -13.44
C VAL A 449 37.84 -18.48 -13.71
N LEU A 450 38.21 -18.69 -14.96
CA LEU A 450 39.56 -18.55 -15.47
C LEU A 450 39.57 -17.58 -16.65
N LYS A 451 40.74 -17.08 -17.02
CA LYS A 451 40.93 -16.45 -18.32
C LYS A 451 40.80 -17.48 -19.45
N ASP A 452 40.65 -17.01 -20.68
CA ASP A 452 40.45 -17.86 -21.85
C ASP A 452 41.68 -18.74 -22.20
N ASP A 453 42.85 -18.36 -21.68
CA ASP A 453 44.13 -19.11 -21.61
C ASP A 453 44.21 -20.08 -20.39
N PHE A 454 43.12 -20.19 -19.62
CA PHE A 454 42.98 -20.99 -18.40
C PHE A 454 43.84 -20.54 -17.20
N SER A 455 44.40 -19.32 -17.23
CA SER A 455 45.07 -18.70 -16.09
C SER A 455 44.08 -18.04 -15.11
N LYS A 456 44.57 -17.49 -13.98
CA LYS A 456 43.73 -16.83 -12.97
C LYS A 456 43.06 -15.58 -13.56
N CYS A 457 41.77 -15.40 -13.27
CA CYS A 457 40.91 -14.32 -13.77
C CYS A 457 41.54 -12.92 -13.58
N GLY A 458 41.89 -12.56 -12.34
CA GLY A 458 42.40 -11.23 -11.99
C GLY A 458 41.28 -10.19 -11.82
N LEU A 459 41.58 -9.10 -11.10
CA LEU A 459 40.59 -8.08 -10.70
C LEU A 459 39.93 -7.35 -11.89
N LEU A 460 40.71 -6.96 -12.90
CA LEU A 460 40.19 -6.24 -14.07
C LEU A 460 39.18 -7.08 -14.85
N ALA A 461 39.50 -8.35 -15.11
CA ALA A 461 38.59 -9.27 -15.78
C ALA A 461 37.35 -9.52 -14.92
N GLY A 462 37.52 -9.72 -13.61
CA GLY A 462 36.41 -9.83 -12.65
C GLY A 462 35.44 -8.64 -12.68
N PHE A 463 35.98 -7.42 -12.77
CA PHE A 463 35.22 -6.18 -12.88
C PHE A 463 34.46 -6.08 -14.21
N LEU A 464 35.15 -6.24 -15.35
CA LEU A 464 34.56 -6.14 -16.70
C LEU A 464 33.41 -7.14 -16.89
N ARG A 465 33.57 -8.38 -16.40
CA ARG A 465 32.52 -9.41 -16.41
C ARG A 465 31.25 -8.94 -15.72
N ASN A 466 31.38 -8.24 -14.58
CA ASN A 466 30.24 -7.83 -13.77
C ASN A 466 29.63 -6.50 -14.22
N VAL A 467 30.38 -5.63 -14.90
CA VAL A 467 29.81 -4.45 -15.57
C VAL A 467 28.88 -4.89 -16.69
N MET A 468 29.36 -5.79 -17.55
CA MET A 468 28.56 -6.38 -18.63
C MET A 468 27.39 -7.23 -18.14
N ARG A 469 27.36 -7.59 -16.85
CA ARG A 469 26.23 -8.29 -16.25
C ARG A 469 24.94 -7.46 -16.27
N ILE A 470 25.04 -6.12 -16.31
CA ILE A 470 23.88 -5.25 -16.50
C ILE A 470 23.20 -5.57 -17.83
N ALA A 471 23.98 -5.73 -18.90
CA ALA A 471 23.47 -6.15 -20.21
C ALA A 471 23.02 -7.62 -20.22
N ASP A 472 23.78 -8.53 -19.59
CA ASP A 472 23.38 -9.94 -19.50
C ASP A 472 22.03 -10.12 -18.78
N ASN A 473 21.72 -9.28 -17.78
CA ASN A 473 20.49 -9.37 -16.96
C ASN A 473 19.19 -9.09 -17.73
N PHE A 474 19.24 -8.48 -18.92
CA PHE A 474 18.03 -8.13 -19.68
C PHE A 474 17.17 -9.36 -19.99
N PHE A 475 15.84 -9.17 -19.92
CA PHE A 475 14.83 -10.21 -20.14
C PHE A 475 15.07 -11.48 -19.29
N TYR A 476 15.30 -11.32 -17.99
CA TYR A 476 15.63 -12.42 -17.07
C TYR A 476 16.83 -13.27 -17.55
N TYR A 477 17.99 -12.63 -17.74
CA TYR A 477 19.23 -13.30 -18.17
C TYR A 477 19.23 -13.88 -19.61
N LEU A 478 18.19 -13.62 -20.40
CA LEU A 478 18.06 -14.22 -21.73
C LEU A 478 19.24 -13.85 -22.64
N VAL A 479 19.73 -12.60 -22.58
CA VAL A 479 20.91 -12.16 -23.35
C VAL A 479 22.14 -13.00 -23.02
N GLY A 480 22.41 -13.23 -21.74
CA GLY A 480 23.52 -14.07 -21.31
C GLY A 480 23.37 -15.53 -21.73
N ILE A 481 22.14 -16.05 -21.73
CA ILE A 481 21.82 -17.42 -22.16
C ILE A 481 22.03 -17.59 -23.67
N ILE A 482 21.54 -16.64 -24.49
CA ILE A 482 21.74 -16.63 -25.94
C ILE A 482 23.24 -16.57 -26.26
N SER A 483 23.98 -15.70 -25.59
CA SER A 483 25.44 -15.58 -25.76
C SER A 483 26.15 -16.90 -25.45
N MET A 484 25.77 -17.57 -24.35
CA MET A 484 26.31 -18.89 -24.03
C MET A 484 25.92 -19.97 -25.04
N ALA A 485 24.75 -19.89 -25.67
CA ALA A 485 24.36 -20.83 -26.72
C ALA A 485 25.15 -20.61 -28.03
N GLY A 486 25.44 -19.35 -28.37
CA GLY A 486 26.13 -18.97 -29.62
C GLY A 486 27.66 -19.09 -29.60
N THR A 487 28.29 -19.02 -28.43
CA THR A 487 29.76 -19.10 -28.31
C THR A 487 30.27 -20.53 -28.18
N LEU A 488 31.48 -20.82 -28.66
CA LEU A 488 32.08 -22.16 -28.51
C LEU A 488 32.41 -22.48 -27.04
N LYS A 489 33.05 -21.55 -26.32
CA LYS A 489 33.55 -21.74 -24.94
C LYS A 489 32.51 -21.52 -23.82
N TRP A 490 31.20 -21.58 -24.14
CA TRP A 490 30.09 -21.31 -23.18
C TRP A 490 30.24 -19.96 -22.45
N GLN A 491 30.52 -18.92 -23.20
CA GLN A 491 30.76 -17.57 -22.68
C GLN A 491 29.48 -16.73 -22.75
N ARG A 492 29.17 -16.05 -21.65
CA ARG A 492 28.20 -14.93 -21.60
C ARG A 492 28.79 -13.69 -22.27
N LEU A 493 27.99 -12.66 -22.50
CA LEU A 493 28.49 -11.40 -23.09
C LEU A 493 29.65 -10.83 -22.24
N GLY A 494 29.50 -10.80 -20.92
CA GLY A 494 30.58 -10.36 -20.03
C GLY A 494 31.79 -11.29 -19.98
N ASP A 495 31.61 -12.60 -20.23
CA ASP A 495 32.73 -13.55 -20.31
C ASP A 495 33.55 -13.32 -21.60
N ILE A 496 32.90 -12.91 -22.70
CA ILE A 496 33.56 -12.59 -23.98
C ILE A 496 34.39 -11.31 -23.83
N VAL A 497 33.78 -10.23 -23.33
CA VAL A 497 34.43 -8.92 -23.18
C VAL A 497 35.64 -8.98 -22.24
N ALA A 498 35.56 -9.81 -21.21
CA ALA A 498 36.64 -9.98 -20.25
C ALA A 498 37.57 -11.15 -20.56
N GLU A 499 37.46 -11.77 -21.74
CA GLU A 499 38.33 -12.88 -22.18
C GLU A 499 38.45 -14.00 -21.15
N THR A 500 37.32 -14.48 -20.67
CA THR A 500 37.26 -15.44 -19.56
C THR A 500 36.32 -16.59 -19.84
N VAL A 501 36.53 -17.71 -19.15
CA VAL A 501 35.71 -18.92 -19.24
C VAL A 501 35.36 -19.42 -17.85
N VAL A 502 34.24 -20.15 -17.73
CA VAL A 502 33.87 -20.81 -16.48
C VAL A 502 33.91 -22.31 -16.70
N VAL A 503 34.76 -22.98 -15.94
CA VAL A 503 35.01 -24.41 -16.02
C VAL A 503 34.63 -25.10 -14.72
N ARG A 504 34.45 -26.41 -14.78
CA ARG A 504 34.28 -27.27 -13.63
C ARG A 504 35.63 -27.47 -12.96
N GLU A 505 35.66 -27.34 -11.64
CA GLU A 505 36.83 -27.67 -10.84
C GLU A 505 36.95 -29.20 -10.80
N LYS A 506 38.04 -29.75 -11.34
CA LYS A 506 38.38 -31.16 -11.13
C LYS A 506 38.72 -31.29 -9.64
N LYS A 507 38.00 -32.15 -8.92
CA LYS A 507 38.39 -32.52 -7.55
C LYS A 507 39.74 -33.23 -7.66
N THR A 508 40.82 -32.56 -7.27
CA THR A 508 42.10 -33.20 -6.92
C THR A 508 41.93 -34.07 -5.70
#